data_AF-A0A6P9A6X0-F1
#
_entry.id   AF-A0A6P9A6X0-F1
#
_cell.length_a   1.000
_cell.length_b   1.000
_cell.length_c   1.000
_cell.angle_alpha   90.00
_cell.angle_beta   90.00
_cell.angle_gamma   90.00
#
_symmetry.space_group_name_H-M   'P 1'
#
loop_
_entity.id
_entity.type
_entity.pdbx_description
1 polymer ?
#
loop_
_entity_poly.entity_id
_entity_poly.type
_entity_poly.pdbx_seq_one_letter_code
_entity_poly.pdbx_strand_id
1 'polypeptide(L)'
;MVDTVNAATVEELFSTVRYLLGLYSCGATQLAFWRHSSSIELSFHRLAKVARTLEETSHSRKPLALLARQSYWCLAFYHAYALVGVVPVATGRASMAEPRCVFHVGHFLFGHSWLVNLCLELAMAPLWWIAAVCSVLSCCTLYPIITTIGPATGEMHKAVGRSLEVDQCSSLQPSLQSELLAAFCVADKVLADVVFNLLPGLFGLPLLGTVQAVTRGKYDFYSLSTTPVIFIVLLPICFAGDWTRKERAGLSFQAYCGPWLEETTAQRRTRLGMMQSTLGRGCLIRVTGLFVMDRATFLHAIEGWYNHVRVISDLTG
;
A
#
# COMPACT_ATOMS: atom_id res chain seq x y z
N MET A 1 20.98 -37.34 -16.21
CA MET A 1 21.80 -36.88 -15.05
C MET A 1 22.19 -35.41 -15.18
N VAL A 2 22.48 -34.89 -16.38
CA VAL A 2 22.71 -33.45 -16.62
C VAL A 2 21.42 -32.62 -16.48
N ASP A 3 20.27 -33.14 -16.92
CA ASP A 3 18.98 -32.41 -16.82
C ASP A 3 18.46 -32.26 -15.37
N THR A 4 18.78 -33.21 -14.50
CA THR A 4 18.35 -33.21 -13.09
C THR A 4 19.16 -32.26 -12.22
N VAL A 5 20.45 -32.06 -12.53
CA VAL A 5 21.31 -31.11 -11.81
C VAL A 5 20.93 -29.67 -12.15
N ASN A 6 20.50 -29.41 -13.40
CA ASN A 6 19.99 -28.11 -13.82
C ASN A 6 18.63 -27.76 -13.19
N ALA A 7 17.75 -28.75 -12.99
CA ALA A 7 16.44 -28.50 -12.38
C ALA A 7 16.54 -28.11 -10.89
N ALA A 8 17.44 -28.75 -10.13
CA ALA A 8 17.65 -28.49 -8.71
C ALA A 8 18.31 -27.12 -8.47
N THR A 9 19.32 -26.75 -9.27
CA THR A 9 19.97 -25.43 -9.19
C THR A 9 19.02 -24.28 -9.52
N VAL A 10 18.14 -24.47 -10.51
CA VAL A 10 17.11 -23.48 -10.85
C VAL A 10 16.09 -23.32 -9.72
N GLU A 11 15.73 -24.40 -9.01
CA GLU A 11 14.80 -24.35 -7.87
C GLU A 11 15.38 -23.58 -6.68
N GLU A 12 16.65 -23.85 -6.37
CA GLU A 12 17.37 -23.16 -5.32
C GLU A 12 17.53 -21.67 -5.63
N LEU A 13 17.76 -21.33 -6.91
CA LEU A 13 17.80 -19.94 -7.39
C LEU A 13 16.44 -19.24 -7.20
N PHE A 14 15.34 -19.84 -7.65
CA PHE A 14 14.00 -19.26 -7.49
C PHE A 14 13.62 -19.07 -6.01
N SER A 15 13.94 -20.05 -5.17
CA SER A 15 13.76 -20.01 -3.72
C SER A 15 14.52 -18.83 -3.10
N THR A 16 15.82 -18.73 -3.42
CA THR A 16 16.70 -17.66 -2.91
C THR A 16 16.20 -16.28 -3.34
N VAL A 17 15.80 -16.13 -4.61
CA VAL A 17 15.28 -14.86 -5.14
C VAL A 17 13.99 -14.45 -4.44
N ARG A 18 13.05 -15.38 -4.20
CA ARG A 18 11.81 -15.08 -3.46
C ARG A 18 12.10 -14.65 -2.03
N TYR A 19 13.00 -15.34 -1.36
CA TYR A 19 13.38 -15.00 0.00
C TYR A 19 14.00 -13.59 0.08
N LEU A 20 14.94 -13.28 -0.82
CA LEU A 20 15.57 -11.97 -0.90
C LEU A 20 14.57 -10.86 -1.24
N LEU A 21 13.63 -11.11 -2.16
CA LEU A 21 12.56 -10.16 -2.48
C LEU A 21 11.64 -9.91 -1.29
N GLY A 22 11.25 -10.95 -0.55
CA GLY A 22 10.42 -10.81 0.65
C GLY A 22 11.12 -10.02 1.77
N LEU A 23 12.39 -10.32 2.04
CA LEU A 23 13.20 -9.55 2.99
C LEU A 23 13.41 -8.10 2.55
N TYR A 24 13.72 -7.88 1.27
CA TYR A 24 13.92 -6.56 0.71
C TYR A 24 12.64 -5.74 0.84
N SER A 25 11.50 -6.24 0.35
CA SER A 25 10.24 -5.52 0.40
C SER A 25 9.83 -5.21 1.83
N CYS A 26 10.02 -6.13 2.78
CA CYS A 26 9.71 -5.88 4.18
C CYS A 26 10.64 -4.84 4.82
N GLY A 27 11.95 -5.03 4.69
CA GLY A 27 12.94 -4.11 5.26
C GLY A 27 12.85 -2.71 4.67
N ALA A 28 12.68 -2.61 3.35
CA ALA A 28 12.54 -1.34 2.65
C ALA A 28 11.22 -0.64 3.00
N THR A 29 10.12 -1.40 3.14
CA THR A 29 8.82 -0.86 3.59
C THR A 29 8.91 -0.33 5.01
N GLN A 30 9.52 -1.07 5.93
CA GLN A 30 9.73 -0.62 7.31
C GLN A 30 10.62 0.61 7.38
N LEU A 31 11.70 0.65 6.60
CA LEU A 31 12.60 1.80 6.57
C LEU A 31 11.89 3.04 6.01
N ALA A 32 11.11 2.88 4.93
CA ALA A 32 10.31 3.96 4.36
C ALA A 32 9.29 4.47 5.38
N PHE A 33 8.58 3.58 6.08
CA PHE A 33 7.67 3.96 7.14
C PHE A 33 8.36 4.69 8.28
N TRP A 34 9.46 4.15 8.79
CA TRP A 34 10.21 4.75 9.89
C TRP A 34 10.68 6.17 9.53
N ARG A 35 11.21 6.36 8.32
CA ARG A 35 11.62 7.66 7.78
C ARG A 35 10.47 8.67 7.73
N HIS A 36 9.24 8.20 7.49
CA HIS A 36 8.05 9.03 7.34
C HIS A 36 7.14 9.09 8.57
N SER A 37 7.50 8.42 9.67
CA SER A 37 6.68 8.27 10.88
C SER A 37 6.10 9.59 11.40
N SER A 38 6.95 10.60 11.58
CA SER A 38 6.55 11.94 12.05
C SER A 38 5.62 12.66 11.07
N SER A 39 5.79 12.41 9.77
CA SER A 39 4.96 13.01 8.71
C SER A 39 3.58 12.36 8.66
N ILE A 40 3.51 11.04 8.86
CA ILE A 40 2.26 10.27 8.98
C ILE A 40 1.48 10.74 10.20
N GLU A 41 2.14 10.85 11.35
CA GLU A 41 1.55 11.35 12.60
C GLU A 41 0.97 12.76 12.44
N LEU A 42 1.75 13.68 11.85
CA LEU A 42 1.29 15.03 11.54
C LEU A 42 0.05 15.03 10.61
N SER A 43 0.00 14.11 9.64
CA SER A 43 -1.13 13.98 8.72
C SER A 43 -2.39 13.54 9.44
N PHE A 44 -2.29 12.52 10.31
CA PHE A 44 -3.42 12.08 11.12
C PHE A 44 -3.90 13.16 12.09
N HIS A 45 -2.98 13.92 12.70
CA HIS A 45 -3.36 15.07 13.54
C HIS A 45 -4.12 16.14 12.76
N ARG A 46 -3.68 16.47 11.54
CA ARG A 46 -4.38 17.41 10.67
C ARG A 46 -5.77 16.90 10.28
N LEU A 47 -5.90 15.63 9.90
CA LEU A 47 -7.18 15.02 9.57
C LEU A 47 -8.12 15.01 10.77
N ALA A 48 -7.63 14.67 11.96
CA ALA A 48 -8.43 14.70 13.19
C ALA A 48 -8.89 16.13 13.54
N LYS A 49 -8.02 17.13 13.36
CA LYS A 49 -8.36 18.54 13.55
C LYS A 49 -9.46 18.98 12.58
N VAL A 50 -9.30 18.71 11.28
CA VAL A 50 -10.30 19.03 10.25
C VAL A 50 -11.63 18.34 10.54
N ALA A 51 -11.61 17.06 10.89
CA ALA A 51 -12.80 16.29 11.23
C ALA A 51 -13.58 16.94 12.39
N ARG A 52 -12.90 17.33 13.47
CA ARG A 52 -13.52 18.01 14.62
C ARG A 52 -14.10 19.36 14.22
N THR A 53 -13.36 20.18 13.48
CA THR A 53 -13.85 21.48 13.02
C THR A 53 -15.07 21.35 12.12
N LEU A 54 -15.10 20.35 11.22
CA LEU A 54 -16.26 20.05 10.39
C LEU A 54 -17.46 19.51 11.19
N GLU A 55 -17.21 18.80 12.29
CA GLU A 55 -18.27 18.31 13.18
C GLU A 55 -18.90 19.44 14.01
N GLU A 56 -18.09 20.40 14.47
CA GLU A 56 -18.56 21.58 15.19
C GLU A 56 -19.37 22.53 14.28
N THR A 57 -19.03 22.60 12.99
CA THR A 57 -19.61 23.56 12.05
C THR A 57 -20.68 22.99 11.14
N SER A 58 -20.64 21.69 10.81
CA SER A 58 -21.65 21.08 9.95
C SER A 58 -22.78 20.45 10.76
N HIS A 59 -24.00 20.51 10.24
CA HIS A 59 -25.15 19.78 10.80
C HIS A 59 -25.04 18.24 10.66
N SER A 60 -23.95 17.72 10.09
CA SER A 60 -23.71 16.29 9.86
C SER A 60 -23.05 15.63 11.09
N ARG A 61 -23.86 15.20 12.05
CA ARG A 61 -23.42 14.78 13.40
C ARG A 61 -22.74 13.41 13.56
N LYS A 62 -22.56 12.56 12.54
CA LYS A 62 -22.26 11.13 12.82
C LYS A 62 -21.14 10.40 12.05
N PRO A 63 -20.65 10.82 10.86
CA PRO A 63 -19.55 10.10 10.21
C PRO A 63 -18.13 10.59 10.58
N LEU A 64 -17.94 11.85 11.01
CA LEU A 64 -16.61 12.46 11.13
C LEU A 64 -15.86 12.12 12.43
N ALA A 65 -16.55 12.04 13.57
CA ALA A 65 -15.95 11.59 14.84
C ALA A 65 -15.39 10.16 14.77
N LEU A 66 -16.10 9.28 14.05
CA LEU A 66 -15.65 7.91 13.81
C LEU A 66 -14.35 7.90 13.00
N LEU A 67 -14.25 8.73 11.95
CA LEU A 67 -13.05 8.85 11.12
C LEU A 67 -11.85 9.41 11.91
N ALA A 68 -12.09 10.40 12.78
CA ALA A 68 -11.06 10.89 13.69
C ALA A 68 -10.57 9.78 14.65
N ARG A 69 -11.50 9.02 15.23
CA ARG A 69 -11.15 7.89 16.13
C ARG A 69 -10.40 6.77 15.39
N GLN A 70 -10.83 6.43 14.18
CA GLN A 70 -10.15 5.45 13.32
C GLN A 70 -8.73 5.90 12.95
N SER A 71 -8.53 7.20 12.70
CA SER A 71 -7.21 7.78 12.45
C SER A 71 -6.26 7.56 13.64
N TYR A 72 -6.72 7.78 14.87
CA TYR A 72 -5.94 7.51 16.08
C TYR A 72 -5.64 6.01 16.26
N TRP A 73 -6.61 5.12 16.02
CA TRP A 73 -6.38 3.67 16.09
C TRP A 73 -5.36 3.21 15.05
N CYS A 74 -5.40 3.78 13.84
CA CYS A 74 -4.41 3.48 12.81
C CYS A 74 -3.01 3.91 13.22
N LEU A 75 -2.87 5.07 13.88
CA LEU A 75 -1.59 5.53 14.42
C LEU A 75 -1.09 4.61 15.55
N ALA A 76 -1.96 4.19 16.47
CA ALA A 76 -1.59 3.25 17.54
C ALA A 76 -1.18 1.88 16.99
N PHE A 77 -1.96 1.35 16.04
CA PHE A 77 -1.62 0.12 15.31
C PHE A 77 -0.28 0.26 14.58
N TYR A 78 -0.01 1.42 13.96
CA TYR A 78 1.23 1.72 13.29
C TYR A 78 2.44 1.64 14.22
N HIS A 79 2.39 2.25 15.41
CA HIS A 79 3.47 2.18 16.38
C HIS A 79 3.69 0.76 16.90
N ALA A 80 2.62 0.03 17.20
CA ALA A 80 2.70 -1.36 17.64
C ALA A 80 3.31 -2.25 16.55
N TYR A 81 2.91 -2.05 15.30
CA TYR A 81 3.41 -2.82 14.18
C TYR A 81 4.89 -2.54 13.91
N ALA A 82 5.33 -1.27 13.94
CA ALA A 82 6.74 -0.92 13.69
C ALA A 82 7.68 -1.65 14.66
N LEU A 83 7.24 -1.92 15.89
CA LEU A 83 7.96 -2.74 16.86
C LEU A 83 7.98 -4.22 16.49
N VAL A 84 6.84 -4.78 16.05
CA VAL A 84 6.73 -6.20 15.69
C VAL A 84 7.52 -6.53 14.42
N GLY A 85 7.52 -5.64 13.42
CA GLY A 85 8.19 -5.86 12.14
C GLY A 85 9.71 -5.93 12.22
N VAL A 86 10.33 -5.26 13.21
CA VAL A 86 11.78 -5.27 13.41
C VAL A 86 12.28 -6.68 13.76
N VAL A 87 11.47 -7.47 14.48
CA VAL A 87 11.86 -8.82 14.93
C VAL A 87 12.08 -9.77 13.75
N PRO A 88 11.12 -10.00 12.82
CA PRO A 88 11.34 -10.83 11.63
C PRO A 88 12.52 -10.41 10.75
N VAL A 89 12.75 -9.11 10.58
CA VAL A 89 13.87 -8.60 9.77
C VAL A 89 15.21 -8.86 10.46
N ALA A 90 15.27 -8.65 11.78
CA ALA A 90 16.46 -8.97 12.57
C ALA A 90 16.74 -10.48 12.58
N THR A 91 15.71 -11.31 12.76
CA THR A 91 15.82 -12.77 12.72
C THR A 91 16.28 -13.25 11.34
N GLY A 92 15.68 -12.76 10.25
CA GLY A 92 16.09 -13.12 8.89
C GLY A 92 17.53 -12.72 8.57
N ARG A 93 17.97 -11.52 9.00
CA ARG A 93 19.37 -11.09 8.86
C ARG A 93 20.33 -11.94 9.67
N ALA A 94 19.97 -12.29 10.91
CA ALA A 94 20.77 -13.16 11.76
C ALA A 94 20.92 -14.55 11.12
N SER A 95 19.84 -15.11 10.58
CA SER A 95 19.88 -16.40 9.88
C SER A 95 20.74 -16.37 8.60
N MET A 96 20.83 -15.22 7.91
CA MET A 96 21.73 -15.07 6.75
C MET A 96 23.20 -14.78 7.13
N ALA A 97 23.46 -14.28 8.33
CA ALA A 97 24.81 -13.98 8.82
C ALA A 97 25.60 -15.23 9.23
N GLU A 98 24.94 -16.39 9.35
CA GLU A 98 25.55 -17.70 9.57
C GLU A 98 25.53 -18.61 8.31
N PRO A 99 26.07 -18.19 7.14
CA PRO A 99 26.13 -19.06 5.96
C PRO A 99 27.08 -20.25 6.15
N ARG A 100 27.91 -20.23 7.21
CA ARG A 100 28.92 -21.26 7.49
C ARG A 100 28.32 -22.54 8.08
N CYS A 101 27.21 -22.47 8.81
CA CYS A 101 26.58 -23.67 9.39
C CYS A 101 25.95 -24.57 8.33
N VAL A 102 25.28 -24.00 7.31
CA VAL A 102 24.67 -24.76 6.20
C VAL A 102 25.74 -25.43 5.33
N PHE A 103 26.86 -24.73 5.09
CA PHE A 103 27.97 -25.24 4.28
C PHE A 103 28.74 -26.39 4.96
N HIS A 104 28.91 -26.35 6.29
CA HIS A 104 29.58 -27.42 7.03
C HIS A 104 28.72 -28.67 7.24
N VAL A 105 27.40 -28.53 7.36
CA VAL A 105 26.46 -29.65 7.45
C VAL A 105 26.39 -30.43 6.12
N GLY A 106 26.42 -29.74 4.98
CA GLY A 106 26.45 -30.37 3.66
C GLY A 106 27.70 -31.23 3.41
N HIS A 107 28.84 -30.86 3.99
CA HIS A 107 30.09 -31.62 3.86
C HIS A 107 30.15 -32.87 4.76
N PHE A 108 29.39 -32.88 5.87
CA PHE A 108 29.34 -33.99 6.83
C PHE A 108 28.34 -35.09 6.41
N LEU A 109 27.36 -34.76 5.57
CA LEU A 109 26.24 -35.63 5.18
C LEU A 109 26.38 -36.28 3.78
N PHE A 110 27.62 -36.42 3.28
CA PHE A 110 27.92 -36.95 1.94
C PHE A 110 27.46 -38.40 1.66
N GLY A 111 26.83 -39.10 2.61
CA GLY A 111 26.28 -40.45 2.43
C GLY A 111 24.76 -40.54 2.17
N HIS A 112 23.98 -39.50 2.48
CA HIS A 112 22.51 -39.57 2.46
C HIS A 112 21.87 -38.30 1.88
N SER A 113 21.80 -38.23 0.56
CA SER A 113 21.19 -37.12 -0.20
C SER A 113 19.76 -36.78 0.23
N TRP A 114 18.97 -37.77 0.66
CA TRP A 114 17.62 -37.56 1.15
C TRP A 114 17.57 -36.83 2.51
N LEU A 115 18.53 -37.11 3.39
CA LEU A 115 18.63 -36.53 4.74
C LEU A 115 19.14 -35.09 4.66
N VAL A 116 20.09 -34.83 3.75
CA VAL A 116 20.55 -33.47 3.40
C VAL A 116 19.39 -32.63 2.89
N ASN A 117 18.61 -33.13 1.92
CA ASN A 117 17.46 -32.42 1.38
C ASN A 117 16.39 -32.17 2.45
N LEU A 118 16.10 -33.14 3.31
CA LEU A 118 15.15 -32.98 4.42
C LEU A 118 15.63 -31.93 5.44
N CYS A 119 16.91 -31.94 5.79
CA CYS A 119 17.49 -30.95 6.70
C CYS A 119 17.51 -29.53 6.08
N LEU A 120 17.80 -29.41 4.78
CA LEU A 120 17.71 -28.15 4.04
C LEU A 120 16.26 -27.65 3.95
N GLU A 121 15.30 -28.52 3.64
CA GLU A 121 13.87 -28.16 3.65
C GLU A 121 13.41 -27.70 5.04
N LEU A 122 13.80 -28.41 6.09
CA LEU A 122 13.48 -28.04 7.48
C LEU A 122 14.19 -26.75 7.93
N ALA A 123 15.40 -26.48 7.46
CA ALA A 123 16.13 -25.24 7.74
C ALA A 123 15.60 -24.05 6.93
N MET A 124 15.09 -24.30 5.73
CA MET A 124 14.52 -23.26 4.86
C MET A 124 13.07 -22.95 5.22
N ALA A 125 12.26 -23.91 5.67
CA ALA A 125 10.86 -23.67 6.02
C ALA A 125 10.64 -22.47 6.98
N PRO A 126 11.41 -22.27 8.06
CA PRO A 126 11.33 -21.08 8.92
C PRO A 126 11.61 -19.78 8.16
N LEU A 127 12.58 -19.78 7.24
CA LEU A 127 12.95 -18.62 6.43
C LEU A 127 11.83 -18.24 5.46
N TRP A 128 11.15 -19.23 4.89
CA TRP A 128 10.00 -19.03 4.01
C TRP A 128 8.81 -18.47 4.79
N TRP A 129 8.54 -19.02 5.97
CA TRP A 129 7.53 -18.48 6.89
C TRP A 129 7.83 -17.04 7.28
N ILE A 130 9.09 -16.74 7.62
CA ILE A 130 9.52 -15.36 7.95
C ILE A 130 9.30 -14.43 6.75
N ALA A 131 9.69 -14.81 5.54
CA ALA A 131 9.52 -13.97 4.33
C ALA A 131 8.03 -13.75 3.97
N ALA A 132 7.20 -14.80 4.09
CA ALA A 132 5.76 -14.71 3.88
C ALA A 132 5.12 -13.78 4.92
N VAL A 133 5.43 -14.00 6.21
CA VAL A 133 4.95 -13.17 7.32
C VAL A 133 5.39 -11.73 7.13
N CYS A 134 6.66 -11.47 6.82
CA CYS A 134 7.19 -10.15 6.48
C CYS A 134 6.42 -9.44 5.35
N SER A 135 6.11 -10.17 4.28
CA SER A 135 5.37 -9.63 3.12
C SER A 135 3.92 -9.32 3.48
N VAL A 136 3.23 -10.25 4.15
CA VAL A 136 1.85 -10.07 4.65
C VAL A 136 1.78 -8.92 5.63
N LEU A 137 2.70 -8.88 6.60
CA LEU A 137 2.78 -7.82 7.58
C LEU A 137 2.96 -6.47 6.87
N SER A 138 3.85 -6.36 5.87
CA SER A 138 4.07 -5.09 5.13
C SER A 138 2.82 -4.62 4.38
N CYS A 139 2.03 -5.58 3.88
CA CYS A 139 0.72 -5.31 3.29
C CYS A 139 -0.29 -4.84 4.35
N CYS A 140 -0.29 -5.47 5.54
CA CYS A 140 -1.13 -5.11 6.67
C CYS A 140 -0.83 -3.71 7.24
N THR A 141 0.38 -3.16 7.05
CA THR A 141 0.66 -1.75 7.42
C THR A 141 0.06 -0.74 6.47
N LEU A 142 0.08 -1.05 5.18
CA LEU A 142 -0.46 -0.16 4.17
C LEU A 142 -1.99 -0.12 4.25
N TYR A 143 -2.60 -1.27 4.46
CA TYR A 143 -4.04 -1.42 4.39
C TYR A 143 -4.80 -0.39 5.25
N PRO A 144 -4.53 -0.23 6.56
CA PRO A 144 -5.21 0.78 7.40
C PRO A 144 -4.98 2.21 6.93
N ILE A 145 -3.76 2.54 6.48
CA ILE A 145 -3.43 3.89 5.98
C ILE A 145 -4.30 4.21 4.77
N ILE A 146 -4.43 3.26 3.84
CA ILE A 146 -5.19 3.44 2.61
C ILE A 146 -6.70 3.40 2.86
N THR A 147 -7.20 2.40 3.58
CA THR A 147 -8.64 2.24 3.85
C THR A 147 -9.17 3.26 4.82
N THR A 148 -8.31 3.98 5.55
CA THR A 148 -8.74 5.03 6.48
C THR A 148 -8.49 6.40 5.90
N ILE A 149 -7.26 6.74 5.45
CA ILE A 149 -6.96 8.10 4.97
C ILE A 149 -7.72 8.41 3.68
N GLY A 150 -7.78 7.49 2.71
CA GLY A 150 -8.45 7.75 1.43
C GLY A 150 -9.95 8.01 1.59
N PRO A 151 -10.72 7.08 2.18
CA PRO A 151 -12.13 7.30 2.46
C PRO A 151 -12.39 8.49 3.40
N ALA A 152 -11.58 8.68 4.45
CA ALA A 152 -11.73 9.81 5.36
C ALA A 152 -11.54 11.15 4.65
N THR A 153 -10.50 11.28 3.82
CA THR A 153 -10.25 12.50 3.03
C THR A 153 -11.34 12.73 2.00
N GLY A 154 -11.85 11.67 1.36
CA GLY A 154 -13.00 11.77 0.46
C GLY A 154 -14.25 12.32 1.15
N GLU A 155 -14.62 11.74 2.31
CA GLU A 155 -15.77 12.21 3.09
C GLU A 155 -15.57 13.65 3.63
N MET A 156 -14.35 14.03 4.01
CA MET A 156 -14.06 15.40 4.42
C MET A 156 -14.16 16.40 3.25
N HIS A 157 -13.69 16.05 2.05
CA HIS A 157 -13.88 16.89 0.86
C HIS A 157 -15.37 17.04 0.52
N LYS A 158 -16.12 15.95 0.59
CA LYS A 158 -17.58 15.96 0.41
C LYS A 158 -18.28 16.85 1.43
N ALA A 159 -17.85 16.81 2.69
CA ALA A 159 -18.40 17.66 3.75
C ALA A 159 -18.08 19.14 3.52
N VAL A 160 -16.84 19.47 3.13
CA VAL A 160 -16.45 20.84 2.76
C VAL A 160 -17.29 21.33 1.58
N GLY A 161 -17.49 20.49 0.57
CA GLY A 161 -18.28 20.86 -0.60
C GLY A 161 -19.75 21.05 -0.31
N ARG A 162 -20.36 20.22 0.54
CA ARG A 162 -21.72 20.45 1.05
C ARG A 162 -21.85 21.76 1.81
N SER A 163 -20.85 22.13 2.63
CA SER A 163 -20.87 23.45 3.30
C SER A 163 -20.78 24.58 2.28
N LEU A 164 -20.00 24.43 1.19
CA LEU A 164 -20.01 25.43 0.12
C LEU A 164 -21.36 25.49 -0.60
N GLU A 165 -22.04 24.37 -0.79
CA GLU A 165 -23.35 24.33 -1.46
C GLU A 165 -24.45 25.01 -0.63
N VAL A 166 -24.45 24.78 0.69
CA VAL A 166 -25.55 25.24 1.58
C VAL A 166 -25.25 26.58 2.23
N ASP A 167 -24.02 26.81 2.67
CA ASP A 167 -23.64 27.97 3.47
C ASP A 167 -22.97 29.06 2.63
N GLN A 168 -22.97 30.28 3.15
CA GLN A 168 -22.14 31.36 2.60
C GLN A 168 -20.65 31.00 2.76
N CYS A 169 -19.85 31.24 1.72
CA CYS A 169 -18.43 30.97 1.77
C CYS A 169 -17.76 31.85 2.83
N SER A 170 -17.00 31.24 3.74
CA SER A 170 -16.24 31.91 4.80
C SER A 170 -14.75 31.63 4.64
N SER A 171 -13.90 32.23 5.49
CA SER A 171 -12.47 31.92 5.53
C SER A 171 -12.18 30.50 6.02
N LEU A 172 -13.17 29.82 6.61
CA LEU A 172 -13.01 28.46 7.14
C LEU A 172 -12.86 27.41 6.03
N GLN A 173 -13.70 27.42 4.99
CA GLN A 173 -13.67 26.37 3.96
C GLN A 173 -12.32 26.29 3.22
N PRO A 174 -11.68 27.41 2.82
CA PRO A 174 -10.33 27.37 2.25
C PRO A 174 -9.26 26.86 3.22
N SER A 175 -9.36 27.23 4.49
CA SER A 175 -8.44 26.76 5.53
C SER A 175 -8.53 25.24 5.71
N LEU A 176 -9.76 24.70 5.80
CA LEU A 176 -10.00 23.26 5.87
C LEU A 176 -9.50 22.53 4.62
N GLN A 177 -9.77 23.06 3.43
CA GLN A 177 -9.29 22.49 2.18
C GLN A 177 -7.75 22.47 2.10
N SER A 178 -7.09 23.54 2.55
CA SER A 178 -5.63 23.61 2.59
C SER A 178 -5.05 22.57 3.55
N GLU A 179 -5.61 22.42 4.74
CA GLU A 179 -5.19 21.42 5.73
C GLU A 179 -5.41 19.98 5.22
N LEU A 180 -6.55 19.72 4.56
CA LEU A 180 -6.84 18.44 3.91
C LEU A 180 -5.84 18.11 2.82
N LEU A 181 -5.57 19.06 1.92
CA LEU A 181 -4.59 18.89 0.85
C LEU A 181 -3.19 18.69 1.42
N ALA A 182 -2.83 19.39 2.50
CA ALA A 182 -1.53 19.23 3.14
C ALA A 182 -1.39 17.84 3.77
N ALA A 183 -2.42 17.34 4.46
CA ALA A 183 -2.44 15.98 5.00
C ALA A 183 -2.36 14.92 3.89
N PHE A 184 -3.14 15.11 2.81
CA PHE A 184 -3.11 14.20 1.67
C PHE A 184 -1.76 14.21 0.94
N CYS A 185 -1.15 15.38 0.71
CA CYS A 185 0.16 15.46 0.05
C CYS A 185 1.26 14.75 0.84
N VAL A 186 1.17 14.74 2.17
CA VAL A 186 2.10 13.98 2.99
C VAL A 186 1.81 12.49 2.84
N ALA A 187 0.55 12.06 2.97
CA ALA A 187 0.17 10.67 2.75
C ALA A 187 0.57 10.15 1.35
N ASP A 188 0.40 10.96 0.31
CA ASP A 188 0.81 10.68 -1.06
C ASP A 188 2.32 10.40 -1.16
N LYS A 189 3.17 11.24 -0.54
CA LYS A 189 4.62 11.01 -0.51
C LYS A 189 5.00 9.71 0.21
N VAL A 190 4.36 9.43 1.33
CA VAL A 190 4.61 8.19 2.08
C VAL A 190 4.19 6.97 1.27
N LEU A 191 2.99 7.01 0.69
CA LEU A 191 2.49 5.95 -0.16
C LEU A 191 3.35 5.75 -1.39
N ALA A 192 3.81 6.83 -2.02
CA ALA A 192 4.69 6.76 -3.18
C ALA A 192 5.98 5.99 -2.87
N ASP A 193 6.64 6.32 -1.76
CA ASP A 193 7.87 5.65 -1.33
C ASP A 193 7.60 4.20 -0.91
N VAL A 194 6.56 3.96 -0.11
CA VAL A 194 6.26 2.61 0.39
C VAL A 194 5.82 1.68 -0.74
N VAL A 195 4.90 2.13 -1.58
CA VAL A 195 4.41 1.34 -2.72
C VAL A 195 5.55 1.01 -3.66
N PHE A 196 6.43 1.96 -3.98
CA PHE A 196 7.59 1.71 -4.85
C PHE A 196 8.45 0.55 -4.34
N ASN A 197 8.72 0.49 -3.02
CA ASN A 197 9.49 -0.58 -2.40
C ASN A 197 8.72 -1.91 -2.27
N LEU A 198 7.39 -1.86 -2.35
CA LEU A 198 6.52 -3.05 -2.34
C LEU A 198 6.28 -3.63 -3.72
N LEU A 199 6.38 -2.86 -4.80
CA LEU A 199 6.16 -3.35 -6.16
C LEU A 199 6.97 -4.62 -6.49
N PRO A 200 8.28 -4.73 -6.15
CA PRO A 200 9.04 -5.95 -6.38
C PRO A 200 8.47 -7.16 -5.65
N GLY A 201 7.99 -7.01 -4.42
CA GLY A 201 7.34 -8.09 -3.67
C GLY A 201 5.95 -8.41 -4.19
N LEU A 202 5.12 -7.39 -4.41
CA LEU A 202 3.73 -7.51 -4.86
C LEU A 202 3.59 -8.09 -6.26
N PHE A 203 4.51 -7.78 -7.17
CA PHE A 203 4.48 -8.30 -8.55
C PHE A 203 5.49 -9.42 -8.74
N GLY A 204 6.70 -9.28 -8.22
CA GLY A 204 7.76 -10.28 -8.41
C GLY A 204 7.44 -11.63 -7.77
N LEU A 205 6.90 -11.65 -6.54
CA LEU A 205 6.60 -12.94 -5.87
C LEU A 205 5.49 -13.71 -6.59
N PRO A 206 4.33 -13.10 -6.95
CA PRO A 206 3.31 -13.80 -7.73
C PRO A 206 3.81 -14.22 -9.12
N LEU A 207 4.57 -13.37 -9.83
CA LEU A 207 5.11 -13.72 -11.15
C LEU A 207 6.02 -14.95 -11.06
N LEU A 208 6.97 -14.95 -10.12
CA LEU A 208 7.84 -16.11 -9.89
C LEU A 208 7.03 -17.34 -9.46
N GLY A 209 5.95 -17.16 -8.70
CA GLY A 209 5.01 -18.21 -8.33
C GLY A 209 4.32 -18.82 -9.55
N THR A 210 3.76 -17.99 -10.43
CA THR A 210 3.09 -18.42 -11.67
C THR A 210 4.04 -19.13 -12.62
N VAL A 211 5.26 -18.62 -12.81
CA VAL A 211 6.29 -19.28 -13.64
C VAL A 211 6.58 -20.67 -13.10
N GLN A 212 6.80 -20.83 -11.79
CA GLN A 212 7.08 -22.15 -11.21
C GLN A 212 5.87 -23.09 -11.33
N ALA A 213 4.65 -22.59 -11.09
CA ALA A 213 3.43 -23.38 -11.16
C ALA A 213 3.18 -23.92 -12.58
N VAL A 214 3.32 -23.07 -13.59
CA VAL A 214 3.06 -23.42 -14.99
C VAL A 214 4.17 -24.31 -15.56
N THR A 215 5.44 -23.95 -15.36
CA THR A 215 6.57 -24.72 -15.93
C THR A 215 6.77 -26.10 -15.30
N ARG A 216 6.34 -26.31 -14.05
CA ARG A 216 6.61 -27.55 -13.31
C ARG A 216 5.36 -28.33 -12.91
N GLY A 217 4.16 -27.81 -13.17
CA GLY A 217 2.90 -28.43 -12.75
C GLY A 217 2.72 -28.57 -11.23
N LYS A 218 3.55 -27.90 -10.42
CA LYS A 218 3.51 -27.94 -8.96
C LYS A 218 2.96 -26.63 -8.43
N TYR A 219 1.73 -26.69 -7.91
CA TYR A 219 1.13 -25.57 -7.21
C TYR A 219 1.64 -25.57 -5.76
N ASP A 220 2.58 -24.70 -5.45
CA ASP A 220 2.96 -24.44 -4.06
C ASP A 220 1.91 -23.51 -3.42
N PHE A 221 1.53 -23.80 -2.18
CA PHE A 221 0.64 -22.98 -1.35
C PHE A 221 1.13 -21.52 -1.27
N TYR A 222 2.44 -21.31 -1.32
CA TYR A 222 3.03 -19.96 -1.40
C TYR A 222 2.61 -19.18 -2.66
N SER A 223 2.57 -19.84 -3.82
CA SER A 223 2.17 -19.20 -5.08
C SER A 223 0.66 -18.91 -5.12
N LEU A 224 -0.14 -19.80 -4.53
CA LEU A 224 -1.59 -19.61 -4.40
C LEU A 224 -1.95 -18.49 -3.41
N SER A 225 -1.20 -18.36 -2.31
CA SER A 225 -1.47 -17.35 -1.28
C SER A 225 -1.01 -15.93 -1.64
N THR A 226 -0.05 -15.78 -2.55
CA THR A 226 0.45 -14.47 -3.00
C THR A 226 -0.47 -13.80 -4.03
N THR A 227 -1.28 -14.58 -4.75
CA THR A 227 -2.28 -14.07 -5.72
C THR A 227 -3.36 -13.18 -5.05
N PRO A 228 -4.05 -13.60 -3.98
CA PRO A 228 -4.99 -12.76 -3.24
C PRO A 228 -4.38 -11.47 -2.71
N VAL A 229 -3.07 -11.44 -2.42
CA VAL A 229 -2.40 -10.25 -1.86
C VAL A 229 -2.47 -9.08 -2.83
N ILE A 230 -2.35 -9.31 -4.14
CA ILE A 230 -2.54 -8.25 -5.15
C ILE A 230 -3.93 -7.64 -5.01
N PHE A 231 -4.98 -8.47 -4.88
CA PHE A 231 -6.35 -7.98 -4.73
C PHE A 231 -6.61 -7.33 -3.38
N ILE A 232 -6.04 -7.86 -2.30
CA ILE A 232 -6.25 -7.32 -0.94
C ILE A 232 -5.55 -5.96 -0.77
N VAL A 233 -4.46 -5.70 -1.49
CA VAL A 233 -3.66 -4.48 -1.32
C VAL A 233 -3.91 -3.49 -2.45
N LEU A 234 -3.76 -3.91 -3.71
CA LEU A 234 -3.81 -2.98 -4.85
C LEU A 234 -5.23 -2.47 -5.11
N LEU A 235 -6.24 -3.34 -4.95
CA LEU A 235 -7.65 -2.95 -5.18
C LEU A 235 -8.09 -1.84 -4.22
N PRO A 236 -7.93 -1.95 -2.87
CA PRO A 236 -8.32 -0.85 -1.98
C PRO A 236 -7.54 0.44 -2.23
N ILE A 237 -6.25 0.35 -2.60
CA ILE A 237 -5.43 1.53 -2.92
C ILE A 237 -5.99 2.29 -4.12
N CYS A 238 -6.22 1.58 -5.21
CA CYS A 238 -6.71 2.17 -6.44
C CYS A 238 -8.14 2.71 -6.30
N PHE A 239 -9.00 2.02 -5.54
CA PHE A 239 -10.37 2.46 -5.27
C PHE A 239 -10.41 3.68 -4.33
N ALA A 240 -9.58 3.68 -3.27
CA ALA A 240 -9.46 4.82 -2.38
C ALA A 240 -8.95 6.06 -3.14
N GLY A 241 -7.92 5.89 -3.97
CA GLY A 241 -7.39 6.97 -4.82
C GLY A 241 -8.43 7.54 -5.80
N ASP A 242 -9.17 6.67 -6.49
CA ASP A 242 -10.23 7.08 -7.41
C ASP A 242 -11.40 7.77 -6.69
N TRP A 243 -11.80 7.26 -5.52
CA TRP A 243 -12.83 7.89 -4.68
C TRP A 243 -12.44 9.29 -4.23
N THR A 244 -11.26 9.46 -3.60
CA THR A 244 -10.80 10.77 -3.12
C THR A 244 -10.67 11.76 -4.28
N ARG A 245 -10.21 11.31 -5.46
CA ARG A 245 -10.15 12.14 -6.67
C ARG A 245 -11.54 12.62 -7.10
N LYS A 246 -12.53 11.73 -7.14
CA LYS A 246 -13.91 12.06 -7.53
C LYS A 246 -14.56 13.04 -6.55
N GLU A 247 -14.45 12.78 -5.24
CA GLU A 247 -15.01 13.67 -4.22
C GLU A 247 -14.35 15.06 -4.28
N ARG A 248 -13.03 15.13 -4.51
CA ARG A 248 -12.37 16.44 -4.72
C ARG A 248 -12.87 17.13 -5.99
N ALA A 249 -13.06 16.41 -7.09
CA ALA A 249 -13.57 17.02 -8.33
C ALA A 249 -14.99 17.55 -8.15
N GLY A 250 -15.80 16.88 -7.33
CA GLY A 250 -17.17 17.27 -6.96
C GLY A 250 -17.25 18.63 -6.25
N LEU A 251 -16.20 19.04 -5.53
CA LEU A 251 -16.15 20.35 -4.85
C LEU A 251 -16.42 21.53 -5.79
N SER A 252 -15.95 21.47 -7.04
CA SER A 252 -16.13 22.57 -8.00
C SER A 252 -17.59 22.77 -8.35
N PHE A 253 -18.28 21.65 -8.59
CA PHE A 253 -19.71 21.64 -8.90
C PHE A 253 -20.54 22.10 -7.70
N GLN A 254 -20.24 21.58 -6.50
CA GLN A 254 -20.94 21.99 -5.28
C GLN A 254 -20.70 23.47 -4.94
N ALA A 255 -19.48 23.96 -5.15
CA ALA A 255 -19.18 25.38 -5.02
C ALA A 255 -19.95 26.22 -6.04
N TYR A 256 -20.15 25.72 -7.27
CA TYR A 256 -20.99 26.38 -8.27
C TYR A 256 -22.48 26.42 -7.89
N CYS A 257 -22.99 25.45 -7.13
CA CYS A 257 -24.39 25.40 -6.71
C CYS A 257 -24.72 26.29 -5.48
N GLY A 258 -23.73 26.97 -4.90
CA GLY A 258 -23.95 27.75 -3.67
C GLY A 258 -24.71 29.08 -3.85
N PRO A 259 -24.95 29.81 -2.74
CA PRO A 259 -25.75 31.03 -2.70
C PRO A 259 -25.00 32.27 -3.23
N TRP A 260 -24.74 32.31 -4.53
CA TRP A 260 -23.94 33.38 -5.15
C TRP A 260 -24.56 34.76 -4.95
N LEU A 261 -25.88 34.90 -4.99
CA LEU A 261 -26.54 36.21 -4.95
C LEU A 261 -26.45 36.86 -3.57
N GLU A 262 -26.50 36.04 -2.52
CA GLU A 262 -26.45 36.42 -1.11
C GLU A 262 -25.02 36.73 -0.63
N GLU A 263 -24.01 36.25 -1.35
CA GLU A 263 -22.61 36.44 -1.02
C GLU A 263 -22.06 37.82 -1.39
N THR A 264 -21.17 38.34 -0.54
CA THR A 264 -20.35 39.52 -0.85
C THR A 264 -19.30 39.21 -1.94
N THR A 265 -18.77 40.25 -2.58
CA THR A 265 -17.71 40.11 -3.60
C THR A 265 -16.49 39.34 -3.09
N ALA A 266 -16.11 39.51 -1.81
CA ALA A 266 -15.00 38.79 -1.21
C ALA A 266 -15.29 37.28 -1.11
N GLN A 267 -16.49 36.90 -0.67
CA GLN A 267 -16.90 35.50 -0.54
C GLN A 267 -16.97 34.80 -1.90
N ARG A 268 -17.54 35.48 -2.92
CA ARG A 268 -17.56 34.97 -4.30
C ARG A 268 -16.16 34.72 -4.86
N ARG A 269 -15.20 35.61 -4.58
CA ARG A 269 -13.79 35.41 -4.97
C ARG A 269 -13.18 34.19 -4.30
N THR A 270 -13.43 34.01 -3.00
CA THR A 270 -12.98 32.83 -2.25
C THR A 270 -13.57 31.55 -2.84
N ARG A 271 -14.87 31.54 -3.15
CA ARG A 271 -15.57 30.42 -3.79
C ARG A 271 -14.99 30.09 -5.16
N LEU A 272 -14.72 31.09 -6.00
CA LEU A 272 -14.03 30.90 -7.28
C LEU A 272 -12.62 30.32 -7.09
N GLY A 273 -11.86 30.81 -6.09
CA GLY A 273 -10.55 30.24 -5.74
C GLY A 273 -10.65 28.78 -5.31
N MET A 274 -11.68 28.42 -4.54
CA MET A 274 -11.97 27.04 -4.17
C MET A 274 -12.28 26.18 -5.41
N MET A 275 -13.11 26.66 -6.33
CA MET A 275 -13.38 25.97 -7.61
C MET A 275 -12.10 25.75 -8.40
N GLN A 276 -11.27 26.78 -8.57
CA GLN A 276 -9.98 26.67 -9.27
C GLN A 276 -9.04 25.68 -8.59
N SER A 277 -9.05 25.62 -7.25
CA SER A 277 -8.20 24.70 -6.49
C SER A 277 -8.48 23.23 -6.80
N THR A 278 -9.68 22.89 -7.28
CA THR A 278 -10.04 21.50 -7.66
C THR A 278 -9.36 21.03 -8.93
N LEU A 279 -9.02 21.95 -9.84
CA LEU A 279 -8.34 21.69 -11.11
C LEU A 279 -6.83 21.44 -10.91
N GLY A 280 -6.30 21.80 -9.74
CA GLY A 280 -4.90 21.67 -9.40
C GLY A 280 -4.45 20.23 -9.09
N ARG A 281 -3.14 20.05 -8.95
CA ARG A 281 -2.55 18.76 -8.50
C ARG A 281 -2.97 18.45 -7.05
N GLY A 282 -3.17 17.17 -6.73
CA GLY A 282 -3.43 16.66 -5.37
C GLY A 282 -4.60 15.67 -5.31
N CYS A 283 -4.82 15.03 -4.16
CA CYS A 283 -5.84 13.96 -4.01
C CYS A 283 -5.71 12.84 -5.05
N LEU A 284 -4.49 12.61 -5.52
CA LEU A 284 -4.09 11.53 -6.40
C LEU A 284 -3.00 10.78 -5.65
N ILE A 285 -3.22 9.49 -5.40
CA ILE A 285 -2.15 8.62 -4.88
C ILE A 285 -1.23 8.33 -6.06
N ARG A 286 0.01 8.77 -6.00
CA ARG A 286 1.00 8.62 -7.07
C ARG A 286 2.11 7.71 -6.60
N VAL A 287 2.58 6.86 -7.51
CA VAL A 287 3.88 6.21 -7.35
C VAL A 287 4.88 7.05 -8.10
N THR A 288 5.85 7.62 -7.39
CA THR A 288 6.80 8.61 -7.92
C THR A 288 7.43 8.12 -9.23
N GLY A 289 7.20 8.86 -10.32
CA GLY A 289 7.80 8.58 -11.63
C GLY A 289 7.22 7.38 -12.39
N LEU A 290 6.20 6.69 -11.87
CA LEU A 290 5.66 5.49 -12.47
C LEU A 290 4.21 5.67 -12.95
N PHE A 291 3.25 5.78 -12.02
CA PHE A 291 1.83 5.82 -12.36
C PHE A 291 0.97 6.42 -11.25
N VAL A 292 -0.30 6.69 -11.57
CA VAL A 292 -1.33 7.09 -10.61
C VAL A 292 -2.09 5.85 -10.15
N MET A 293 -2.27 5.69 -8.85
CA MET A 293 -3.08 4.62 -8.30
C MET A 293 -4.56 4.94 -8.46
N ASP A 294 -5.11 4.59 -9.62
CA ASP A 294 -6.54 4.68 -9.92
C ASP A 294 -7.09 3.34 -10.44
N ARG A 295 -8.41 3.30 -10.64
CA ARG A 295 -9.10 2.11 -11.13
C ARG A 295 -8.57 1.65 -12.49
N ALA A 296 -8.22 2.58 -13.38
CA ALA A 296 -7.69 2.24 -14.71
C ALA A 296 -6.34 1.53 -14.59
N THR A 297 -5.46 2.03 -13.73
CA THR A 297 -4.15 1.44 -13.49
C THR A 297 -4.24 0.05 -12.86
N PHE A 298 -5.21 -0.17 -11.96
CA PHE A 298 -5.50 -1.50 -11.44
C PHE A 298 -5.92 -2.48 -12.54
N LEU A 299 -6.83 -2.07 -13.44
CA LEU A 299 -7.28 -2.90 -14.55
C LEU A 299 -6.11 -3.24 -15.49
N HIS A 300 -5.29 -2.26 -15.85
CA HIS A 300 -4.10 -2.50 -16.66
C HIS A 300 -3.08 -3.44 -15.99
N ALA A 301 -2.92 -3.35 -14.67
CA ALA A 301 -2.05 -4.27 -13.93
C ALA A 301 -2.57 -5.72 -13.99
N ILE A 302 -3.89 -5.92 -13.83
CA ILE A 302 -4.51 -7.24 -13.95
C ILE A 302 -4.43 -7.77 -15.39
N GLU A 303 -4.75 -6.94 -16.38
CA GLU A 303 -4.65 -7.30 -17.80
C GLU A 303 -3.22 -7.72 -18.16
N GLY A 304 -2.23 -6.93 -17.73
CA GLY A 304 -0.81 -7.24 -17.92
C GLY A 304 -0.42 -8.56 -17.27
N TRP A 305 -0.88 -8.81 -16.05
CA TRP A 305 -0.62 -10.07 -15.36
C TRP A 305 -1.30 -11.27 -16.04
N TYR A 306 -2.56 -11.15 -16.45
CA TYR A 306 -3.28 -12.20 -17.17
C TYR A 306 -2.62 -12.53 -18.51
N ASN A 307 -2.23 -11.50 -19.27
CA ASN A 307 -1.49 -11.67 -20.52
C ASN A 307 -0.16 -12.38 -20.30
N HIS A 308 0.55 -12.05 -19.21
CA HIS A 308 1.79 -12.74 -18.85
C HIS A 308 1.56 -14.23 -18.55
N VAL A 309 0.55 -14.56 -17.74
CA VAL A 309 0.19 -15.96 -17.43
C VAL A 309 -0.16 -16.72 -18.71
N ARG A 310 -0.92 -16.10 -19.61
CA ARG A 310 -1.28 -16.68 -20.91
C ARG A 310 -0.05 -16.98 -21.76
N VAL A 311 0.87 -16.03 -21.91
CA VAL A 311 2.11 -16.22 -22.69
C VAL A 311 2.94 -17.37 -22.11
N ILE A 312 3.07 -17.47 -20.78
CA ILE A 312 3.80 -18.59 -20.18
C ILE A 312 3.09 -19.92 -20.44
N SER A 313 1.76 -19.95 -20.34
CA SER A 313 0.97 -21.15 -20.64
C SER A 313 1.12 -21.59 -22.10
N ASP A 314 1.08 -20.65 -23.05
CA ASP A 314 1.23 -20.92 -24.48
C ASP A 314 2.66 -21.39 -24.83
N LEU A 315 3.67 -20.99 -24.06
CA LEU A 315 5.06 -21.43 -24.24
C LEU A 315 5.36 -22.81 -23.62
N THR A 316 4.47 -23.33 -22.78
CA THR A 316 4.68 -24.58 -22.01
C THR A 316 3.73 -25.71 -22.38
N GLY A 317 2.62 -25.42 -23.06
CA GLY A 317 1.70 -26.40 -23.65
C GLY A 317 2.09 -26.79 -25.07
#